data_AF-A0A162IYR7-F1
#
_entry.id   AF-A0A162IYR7-F1
#
_cell.length_a   1.000
_cell.length_b   1.000
_cell.length_c   1.000
_cell.angle_alpha   90.00
_cell.angle_beta   90.00
_cell.angle_gamma   90.00
#
_symmetry.space_group_name_H-M   'P 1'
#
loop_
_entity.id
_entity.type
_entity.pdbx_description
1 polymer ?
#
loop_
_entity_poly.entity_id
_entity_poly.type
_entity_poly.pdbx_seq_one_letter_code
_entity_poly.pdbx_strand_id
1 'polypeptide(L)'
;MAAVGLRVTGQVDLLGQLGGSIGWFVLFFAVGFVLIAALYAAAAALVSRQEDVGSVTAPVMFLLIIPYFLIIFYNDDESVLRIMSYVPFSAPIGMAVRIFTGSALWWEPFLSLAVIIVSTAVVVSLGARVYGNSLLRTGSRVRLGEALSGKSA
;
A
#
# COMPACT_ATOMS: atom_id res chain seq x y z
N MET A 1 -12.23 -4.99 -28.30
CA MET A 1 -11.59 -5.55 -29.51
C MET A 1 -10.49 -6.58 -29.19
N ALA A 2 -9.55 -6.33 -28.27
CA ALA A 2 -8.48 -7.27 -27.92
C ALA A 2 -8.96 -8.66 -27.45
N ALA A 3 -10.02 -8.73 -26.62
CA ALA A 3 -10.56 -10.01 -26.15
C ALA A 3 -11.22 -10.86 -27.24
N VAL A 4 -11.78 -10.22 -28.27
CA VAL A 4 -12.34 -10.92 -29.44
C VAL A 4 -11.20 -11.44 -30.31
N GLY A 5 -10.14 -10.64 -30.50
CA GLY A 5 -8.91 -11.07 -31.18
C GLY A 5 -8.24 -12.29 -30.54
N LEU A 6 -8.07 -12.27 -29.21
CA LEU A 6 -7.46 -13.40 -28.47
C LEU A 6 -8.29 -14.69 -28.53
N ARG A 7 -9.62 -14.58 -28.56
CA ARG A 7 -10.50 -15.75 -28.73
C ARG A 7 -10.41 -16.33 -30.13
N VAL A 8 -10.26 -15.49 -31.15
CA VAL A 8 -10.13 -15.91 -32.55
C VAL A 8 -8.76 -16.55 -32.82
N THR A 9 -7.69 -16.12 -32.14
CA THR A 9 -6.35 -16.74 -32.24
C THR A 9 -6.16 -17.98 -31.35
N GLY A 10 -7.20 -18.43 -30.65
CA GLY A 10 -7.13 -19.62 -29.79
C GLY A 10 -6.44 -19.42 -28.43
N GLN A 11 -6.13 -18.18 -28.04
CA GLN A 11 -5.44 -17.82 -26.79
C GLN A 11 -6.41 -17.57 -25.62
N VAL A 12 -7.39 -18.44 -25.45
CA VAL A 12 -8.38 -18.36 -24.35
C VAL A 12 -7.73 -18.42 -22.97
N ASP A 13 -6.60 -19.10 -22.83
CA ASP A 13 -5.88 -19.21 -21.56
C ASP A 13 -5.25 -17.89 -21.10
N LEU A 14 -4.78 -17.05 -22.04
CA LEU A 14 -4.26 -15.72 -21.74
C LEU A 14 -5.37 -14.80 -21.21
N LEU A 15 -6.60 -14.94 -21.71
CA LEU A 15 -7.75 -14.20 -21.17
C LEU A 15 -8.07 -14.60 -19.73
N GLY A 16 -7.94 -15.90 -19.41
CA GLY A 16 -8.08 -16.40 -18.04
C GLY A 16 -7.02 -15.85 -17.11
N GLN A 17 -5.75 -15.88 -17.52
CA GLN A 17 -4.61 -15.36 -16.74
C GLN A 17 -4.70 -13.84 -16.54
N LEU A 18 -4.99 -13.08 -17.60
CA LEU A 18 -5.22 -11.64 -17.52
C LEU A 18 -6.39 -11.33 -16.59
N GLY A 19 -7.52 -12.04 -16.74
CA GLY A 19 -8.70 -11.85 -15.90
C GLY A 19 -8.40 -12.11 -14.42
N GLY A 20 -7.68 -13.19 -14.12
CA GLY A 20 -7.24 -13.52 -12.75
C GLY A 20 -6.33 -12.44 -12.17
N SER A 21 -5.31 -12.02 -12.91
CA SER A 21 -4.39 -10.95 -12.48
C SER A 21 -5.11 -9.63 -12.23
N ILE A 22 -6.02 -9.21 -13.13
CA ILE A 22 -6.81 -7.99 -12.96
C ILE A 22 -7.73 -8.09 -11.75
N GLY A 23 -8.39 -9.23 -11.54
CA GLY A 23 -9.26 -9.43 -10.39
C GLY A 23 -8.51 -9.26 -9.06
N TRP A 24 -7.33 -9.87 -8.97
CA TRP A 24 -6.43 -9.68 -7.81
C TRP A 24 -5.94 -8.24 -7.70
N PHE A 25 -5.49 -7.63 -8.79
CA PHE A 25 -5.07 -6.22 -8.81
C PHE A 25 -6.14 -5.32 -8.20
N VAL A 26 -7.40 -5.45 -8.62
CA VAL A 26 -8.51 -4.63 -8.11
C VAL A 26 -8.71 -4.85 -6.60
N LEU A 27 -8.67 -6.09 -6.14
CA LEU A 27 -8.81 -6.41 -4.72
C LEU A 27 -7.70 -5.79 -3.88
N PHE A 28 -6.45 -5.96 -4.31
CA PHE A 28 -5.29 -5.34 -3.65
C PHE A 28 -5.33 -3.82 -3.72
N PHE A 29 -5.70 -3.27 -4.88
CA PHE A 29 -5.79 -1.83 -5.09
C PHE A 29 -6.83 -1.20 -4.16
N ALA A 30 -7.99 -1.84 -3.94
CA ALA A 30 -8.99 -1.33 -3.02
C ALA A 30 -8.44 -1.18 -1.59
N VAL A 31 -7.72 -2.20 -1.09
CA VAL A 31 -7.12 -2.15 0.25
C VAL A 31 -5.93 -1.18 0.29
N GLY A 32 -5.05 -1.23 -0.71
CA GLY A 32 -3.89 -0.35 -0.82
C GLY A 32 -4.28 1.12 -0.97
N PHE A 33 -5.37 1.42 -1.64
CA PHE A 33 -5.92 2.77 -1.74
C PHE A 33 -6.28 3.31 -0.35
N VAL A 34 -6.93 2.50 0.49
CA VAL A 34 -7.26 2.89 1.88
C VAL A 34 -5.98 3.14 2.70
N LEU A 35 -4.97 2.29 2.56
CA LEU A 35 -3.66 2.46 3.22
C LEU A 35 -3.02 3.81 2.86
N ILE A 36 -2.93 4.10 1.56
CA ILE A 36 -2.32 5.34 1.06
C ILE A 36 -3.15 6.56 1.47
N ALA A 37 -4.47 6.49 1.34
CA ALA A 37 -5.36 7.56 1.79
C ALA A 37 -5.20 7.84 3.29
N ALA A 38 -5.07 6.79 4.12
CA ALA A 38 -4.83 6.94 5.56
C ALA A 38 -3.47 7.58 5.87
N LEU A 39 -2.41 7.23 5.13
CA LEU A 39 -1.10 7.89 5.27
C LEU A 39 -1.17 9.37 4.91
N TYR A 40 -1.80 9.72 3.80
CA TYR A 40 -1.98 11.12 3.39
C TYR A 40 -2.85 11.89 4.39
N ALA A 41 -3.92 11.28 4.91
CA ALA A 41 -4.77 11.89 5.93
C ALA A 41 -3.98 12.14 7.24
N ALA A 42 -3.17 11.18 7.68
CA ALA A 42 -2.32 11.33 8.85
C ALA A 42 -1.25 12.42 8.64
N ALA A 43 -0.63 12.47 7.46
CA ALA A 43 0.34 13.50 7.09
C ALA A 43 -0.32 14.90 7.09
N ALA A 44 -1.49 15.04 6.47
CA ALA A 44 -2.24 16.30 6.43
C ALA A 44 -2.63 16.80 7.83
N ALA A 45 -2.97 15.90 8.76
CA ALA A 45 -3.29 16.26 10.15
C ALA A 45 -2.10 16.84 10.93
N LEU A 46 -0.87 16.64 10.46
CA LEU A 46 0.36 17.20 11.05
C LEU A 46 0.76 18.54 10.43
N VAL A 47 0.14 18.93 9.31
CA VAL A 47 0.46 20.17 8.62
C VAL A 47 -0.18 21.35 9.37
N SER A 48 0.67 22.26 9.83
CA SER A 48 0.22 23.51 10.48
C SER A 48 0.18 24.71 9.55
N ARG A 49 0.98 24.70 8.48
CA ARG A 49 1.06 25.77 7.47
C ARG A 49 0.97 25.16 6.09
N GLN A 50 0.23 25.83 5.19
CA GLN A 50 0.05 25.34 3.82
C GLN A 50 1.38 25.26 3.04
N GLU A 51 2.36 26.09 3.38
CA GLU A 51 3.72 26.05 2.81
C GLU A 51 4.50 24.78 3.15
N ASP A 52 4.16 24.10 4.26
CA ASP A 52 4.82 22.87 4.72
C ASP A 52 4.14 21.59 4.16
N VAL A 53 3.02 21.69 3.43
CA VAL A 53 2.28 20.51 2.91
C VAL A 53 3.19 19.63 2.06
N GLY A 54 3.99 20.25 1.19
CA GLY A 54 4.88 19.53 0.28
C GLY A 54 5.93 18.70 1.03
N SER A 55 6.57 19.27 2.05
CA SER A 55 7.60 18.59 2.82
C SER A 55 7.04 17.46 3.69
N VAL A 56 5.81 17.61 4.19
CA VAL A 56 5.13 16.60 5.02
C VAL A 56 4.56 15.44 4.20
N THR A 57 4.08 15.70 2.97
CA THR A 57 3.49 14.67 2.11
C THR A 57 4.49 13.97 1.18
N ALA A 58 5.64 14.59 0.91
CA ALA A 58 6.69 14.00 0.07
C ALA A 58 7.14 12.59 0.49
N PRO A 59 7.33 12.27 1.80
CA PRO A 59 7.70 10.91 2.21
C PRO A 59 6.67 9.85 1.79
N VAL A 60 5.37 10.19 1.87
CA VAL A 60 4.29 9.27 1.46
C VAL A 60 4.35 9.03 -0.06
N MET A 61 4.65 10.07 -0.83
CA MET A 61 4.86 9.95 -2.27
C MET A 61 6.05 9.05 -2.60
N PHE A 62 7.17 9.18 -1.88
CA PHE A 62 8.35 8.32 -2.09
C PHE A 62 8.08 6.84 -1.76
N LEU A 63 7.23 6.56 -0.77
CA LEU A 63 6.78 5.19 -0.47
C LEU A 63 6.03 4.53 -1.63
N LEU A 64 5.44 5.30 -2.53
CA LEU A 64 4.81 4.79 -3.76
C LEU A 64 5.81 4.69 -4.90
N ILE A 65 6.57 5.76 -5.12
CA ILE A 65 7.45 5.91 -6.26
C ILE A 65 8.59 4.89 -6.23
N ILE A 66 9.27 4.73 -5.08
CA ILE A 66 10.45 3.88 -4.97
C ILE A 66 10.12 2.42 -5.32
N PRO A 67 9.13 1.77 -4.68
CA PRO A 67 8.77 0.40 -5.02
C PRO A 67 8.27 0.23 -6.46
N TYR A 68 7.56 1.23 -7.00
CA TYR A 68 7.09 1.20 -8.38
C TYR A 68 8.26 1.17 -9.38
N PHE A 69 9.27 2.01 -9.18
CA PHE A 69 10.47 1.99 -10.02
C PHE A 69 11.29 0.71 -9.83
N LEU A 70 11.36 0.16 -8.62
CA LEU A 70 12.01 -1.13 -8.39
C LEU A 70 11.33 -2.23 -9.21
N ILE A 71 10.00 -2.27 -9.25
CA ILE A 71 9.27 -3.23 -10.09
C ILE A 71 9.58 -3.02 -11.58
N ILE A 72 9.60 -1.78 -12.07
CA ILE A 72 9.84 -1.51 -13.50
C ILE A 72 11.26 -1.90 -13.90
N PHE A 73 12.26 -1.40 -13.17
CA PHE A 73 13.67 -1.57 -13.55
C PHE A 73 14.19 -2.98 -13.28
N TYR A 74 13.62 -3.69 -12.31
CA TYR A 74 14.01 -5.05 -11.94
C TYR A 74 12.88 -6.05 -12.18
N ASN A 75 12.09 -5.85 -13.23
CA ASN A 75 10.96 -6.72 -13.57
C ASN A 75 11.40 -8.16 -13.94
N ASP A 76 12.66 -8.34 -14.38
CA ASP A 76 13.24 -9.64 -14.69
C ASP A 76 13.85 -10.36 -13.45
N ASP A 77 14.01 -9.64 -12.33
CA ASP A 77 14.54 -10.22 -11.09
C ASP A 77 13.40 -10.77 -10.22
N GLU A 78 13.32 -12.10 -10.16
CA GLU A 78 12.29 -12.79 -9.40
C GLU A 78 12.35 -12.47 -7.89
N SER A 79 13.53 -12.22 -7.34
CA SER A 79 13.68 -11.89 -5.92
C SER A 79 13.11 -10.51 -5.62
N VAL A 80 13.38 -9.53 -6.47
CA VAL A 80 12.83 -8.18 -6.32
C VAL A 80 11.31 -8.21 -6.44
N LEU A 81 10.77 -8.85 -7.47
CA LEU A 81 9.32 -8.99 -7.63
C LEU A 81 8.68 -9.71 -6.44
N ARG A 82 9.32 -10.76 -5.93
CA ARG A 82 8.83 -11.49 -4.75
C ARG A 82 8.75 -10.59 -3.53
N ILE A 83 9.80 -9.82 -3.23
CA ILE A 83 9.80 -8.89 -2.08
C ILE A 83 8.75 -7.79 -2.27
N MET A 84 8.72 -7.15 -3.44
CA MET A 84 7.77 -6.07 -3.74
C MET A 84 6.31 -6.52 -3.70
N SER A 85 6.06 -7.82 -3.90
CA SER A 85 4.71 -8.40 -3.77
C SER A 85 4.22 -8.46 -2.34
N TYR A 86 5.08 -8.36 -1.32
CA TYR A 86 4.69 -8.34 0.10
C TYR A 86 4.83 -6.96 0.74
N VAL A 87 5.50 -6.02 0.09
CA VAL A 87 5.56 -4.62 0.55
C VAL A 87 4.18 -3.98 0.33
N PRO A 88 3.49 -3.49 1.39
CA PRO A 88 2.09 -3.08 1.31
C PRO A 88 1.76 -2.05 0.22
N PHE A 89 2.68 -1.12 -0.04
CA PHE A 89 2.48 -0.03 -1.00
C PHE A 89 2.63 -0.47 -2.47
N SER A 90 3.36 -1.56 -2.70
CA SER A 90 3.61 -2.11 -4.04
C SER A 90 2.92 -3.44 -4.32
N ALA A 91 2.39 -4.09 -3.28
CA ALA A 91 1.70 -5.37 -3.38
C ALA A 91 0.64 -5.42 -4.50
N PRO A 92 -0.18 -4.37 -4.75
CA PRO A 92 -1.14 -4.40 -5.86
C PRO A 92 -0.50 -4.65 -7.22
N ILE A 93 0.67 -4.05 -7.46
CA ILE A 93 1.38 -4.14 -8.74
C ILE A 93 2.24 -5.40 -8.76
N GLY A 94 3.09 -5.59 -7.75
CA GLY A 94 4.04 -6.71 -7.70
C GLY A 94 3.35 -8.06 -7.75
N MET A 95 2.28 -8.26 -6.96
CA MET A 95 1.57 -9.52 -6.93
C MET A 95 0.76 -9.75 -8.21
N ALA A 96 0.14 -8.71 -8.78
CA ALA A 96 -0.60 -8.82 -10.03
C ALA A 96 0.32 -9.25 -11.19
N VAL A 97 1.54 -8.69 -11.27
CA VAL A 97 2.55 -9.10 -12.25
C VAL A 97 2.92 -10.57 -12.06
N ARG A 98 3.20 -11.02 -10.83
CA ARG A 98 3.55 -12.42 -10.56
C ARG A 98 2.42 -13.42 -10.84
N ILE A 99 1.17 -13.01 -10.61
CA ILE A 99 -0.01 -13.81 -10.97
C ILE A 99 -0.14 -13.92 -12.48
N PHE A 100 0.09 -12.82 -13.20
CA PHE A 100 0.02 -12.81 -14.66
C PHE A 100 1.13 -13.66 -15.30
N THR A 101 2.36 -13.58 -14.79
CA THR A 101 3.50 -14.37 -15.29
C THR A 101 3.51 -15.82 -14.79
N GLY A 102 2.62 -16.16 -13.87
CA GLY A 102 2.53 -17.50 -13.27
C GLY A 102 3.66 -17.85 -12.30
N SER A 103 4.44 -16.86 -11.84
CA SER A 103 5.54 -17.06 -10.88
C SER A 103 5.09 -17.02 -9.41
N ALA A 104 3.85 -16.61 -9.14
CA ALA A 104 3.26 -16.68 -7.80
C ALA A 104 2.70 -18.08 -7.53
N LEU A 105 3.00 -18.62 -6.34
CA LEU A 105 2.30 -19.81 -5.86
C LEU A 105 0.86 -19.44 -5.46
N TRP A 106 -0.06 -20.40 -5.52
CA TRP A 106 -1.49 -20.17 -5.27
C TRP A 106 -1.81 -19.55 -3.89
N TRP A 107 -0.96 -19.76 -2.89
CA TRP A 107 -1.15 -19.23 -1.52
C TRP A 107 -0.52 -17.85 -1.29
N GLU A 108 0.44 -17.44 -2.13
CA GLU A 108 1.17 -16.17 -1.96
C GLU A 108 0.26 -14.94 -2.05
N PRO A 109 -0.72 -14.85 -2.98
CA PRO A 109 -1.66 -13.73 -3.04
C PRO A 109 -2.47 -13.57 -1.75
N PHE A 110 -2.88 -14.66 -1.12
CA PHE A 110 -3.64 -14.59 0.14
C PHE A 110 -2.77 -14.07 1.29
N LEU A 111 -1.52 -14.53 1.38
CA LEU A 111 -0.58 -14.03 2.40
C LEU A 111 -0.28 -12.55 2.20
N SER A 112 0.00 -12.12 0.96
CA SER A 112 0.24 -10.72 0.65
C SER A 112 -0.98 -9.85 0.94
N LEU A 113 -2.19 -10.35 0.63
CA LEU A 113 -3.44 -9.67 0.95
C LEU A 113 -3.61 -9.49 2.47
N ALA A 114 -3.28 -10.51 3.25
CA ALA A 114 -3.30 -10.39 4.71
C ALA A 114 -2.30 -9.34 5.21
N VAL A 115 -1.08 -9.28 4.64
CA VAL A 115 -0.06 -8.29 5.00
C VAL A 115 -0.51 -6.86 4.72
N ILE A 116 -1.10 -6.60 3.54
CA ILE A 116 -1.59 -5.24 3.22
C ILE A 116 -2.80 -4.86 4.08
N ILE A 117 -3.71 -5.80 4.40
CA ILE A 117 -4.84 -5.55 5.30
C ILE A 117 -4.35 -5.21 6.71
N VAL A 118 -3.43 -5.99 7.27
CA VAL A 118 -2.86 -5.74 8.61
C VAL A 118 -2.13 -4.40 8.62
N SER A 119 -1.32 -4.13 7.59
CA SER A 119 -0.62 -2.84 7.47
C SER A 119 -1.59 -1.66 7.39
N THR A 120 -2.70 -1.81 6.65
CA THR A 120 -3.77 -0.82 6.56
C THR A 120 -4.41 -0.57 7.92
N ALA A 121 -4.78 -1.63 8.65
CA ALA A 121 -5.36 -1.52 9.98
C ALA A 121 -4.41 -0.81 10.97
N VAL A 122 -3.11 -1.13 10.92
CA VAL A 122 -2.08 -0.46 11.73
C VAL A 122 -2.03 1.02 11.39
N VAL A 123 -1.89 1.40 10.12
CA VAL A 123 -1.80 2.81 9.72
C VAL A 123 -3.07 3.58 10.07
N VAL A 124 -4.25 3.03 9.81
CA VAL A 124 -5.53 3.65 10.16
C VAL A 124 -5.64 3.87 11.66
N SER A 125 -5.27 2.88 12.48
CA SER A 125 -5.31 3.00 13.94
C SER A 125 -4.32 4.05 14.47
N LEU A 126 -3.14 4.14 13.88
CA LEU A 126 -2.14 5.17 14.21
C LEU A 126 -2.65 6.56 13.80
N GLY A 127 -3.22 6.69 12.60
CA GLY A 127 -3.82 7.93 12.11
C GLY A 127 -4.96 8.41 13.01
N ALA A 128 -5.84 7.51 13.45
CA ALA A 128 -6.91 7.82 14.39
C ALA A 128 -6.37 8.33 15.73
N ARG A 129 -5.29 7.73 16.25
CA ARG A 129 -4.61 8.21 17.47
C ARG A 129 -3.97 9.59 17.28
N VAL A 130 -3.32 9.84 16.15
CA VAL A 130 -2.73 11.15 15.82
C VAL A 130 -3.82 12.22 15.75
N TYR A 131 -4.93 11.92 15.08
CA TYR A 131 -6.08 12.82 15.00
C TYR A 131 -6.71 13.08 16.38
N GLY A 132 -6.95 12.04 17.18
CA GLY A 132 -7.47 12.17 18.54
C GLY A 132 -6.55 12.96 19.47
N ASN A 133 -5.24 12.72 19.40
CA ASN A 133 -4.25 13.48 20.17
C ASN A 133 -4.12 14.93 19.71
N SER A 134 -4.39 15.24 18.44
CA SER A 134 -4.41 16.60 17.92
C SER A 134 -5.64 17.37 18.41
N LEU A 135 -6.82 16.74 18.38
CA LEU A 135 -8.09 17.32 18.86
C LEU A 135 -8.12 17.52 20.38
N LEU A 136 -7.64 16.55 21.17
CA LEU A 136 -7.63 16.63 22.64
C LEU A 136 -6.56 17.58 23.18
N ARG A 137 -5.63 18.08 22.33
CA ARG A 137 -4.64 19.09 22.67
C ARG A 137 -5.14 20.52 22.43
N THR A 138 -6.37 20.78 22.86
CA THR A 138 -6.79 22.15 23.17
C THR A 138 -6.31 22.47 24.59
N GLY A 139 -4.99 22.62 24.83
CA GLY A 139 -4.54 23.02 26.17
C GLY A 139 -3.05 22.95 26.52
N SER A 140 -2.33 21.82 26.37
CA SER A 140 -0.91 21.78 26.78
C SER A 140 -0.08 20.68 26.11
N ARG A 141 1.19 20.99 25.86
CA ARG A 141 2.14 20.08 25.21
C ARG A 141 2.64 19.02 26.21
N VAL A 142 2.10 17.80 26.19
CA VAL A 142 2.80 16.66 26.82
C VAL A 142 3.90 16.13 25.89
N ARG A 143 5.14 16.10 26.35
CA ARG A 143 6.31 15.61 25.60
C ARG A 143 6.31 14.08 25.60
N LEU A 144 6.74 13.47 24.49
CA LEU A 144 6.82 12.02 24.28
C LEU A 144 7.55 11.24 25.40
N GLY A 145 8.40 11.90 26.19
CA GLY A 145 9.08 11.29 27.33
C GLY A 145 8.21 11.07 28.58
N GLU A 146 7.14 11.85 28.79
CA GLU A 146 6.29 11.72 29.99
C GLU A 146 5.25 10.61 29.88
N ALA A 147 4.85 10.22 28.66
CA ALA A 147 3.91 9.12 28.45
C ALA A 147 4.47 7.72 28.77
N LEU A 148 5.80 7.61 28.92
CA LEU A 148 6.49 6.34 29.21
C LEU A 148 6.86 6.16 30.69
N SER A 149 6.80 7.22 31.50
CA SER A 149 7.10 7.18 32.92
C SER A 149 5.80 7.15 33.70
N GLY A 150 5.26 5.95 33.93
CA GLY A 150 4.04 5.70 34.70
C GLY A 150 4.15 6.10 36.18
N LYS A 151 4.16 7.40 36.45
CA LYS A 151 3.88 7.97 37.78
C LYS A 151 2.69 8.90 37.65
N SER A 152 1.51 8.35 37.91
CA SER A 152 0.37 9.14 38.37
C SER A 152 0.74 9.77 39.71
N ALA A 153 0.60 11.10 39.79
CA ALA A 153 0.43 11.80 41.05
C ALA A 153 -0.94 11.50 41.65
#